data_AF-A0A549SHH5-F1
#
_entry.id   AF-A0A549SHH5-F1
#
_cell.length_a   1.000
_cell.length_b   1.000
_cell.length_c   1.000
_cell.angle_alpha   90.00
_cell.angle_beta   90.00
_cell.angle_gamma   90.00
#
_symmetry.space_group_name_H-M   'P 1'
#
loop_
_entity.id
_entity.type
_entity.pdbx_description
1 polymer ?
#
loop_
_entity_poly.entity_id
_entity_poly.type
_entity_poly.pdbx_seq_one_letter_code
_entity_poly.pdbx_strand_id
1 'polypeptide(L)'
;MLVADNVKEIVKRTRLAVPFILVKNLTTRATSQSNEAEILRRIVSRLDIPKCFIELGFSGFEFNTAELAKRRDWIGLLVDGGAYNVRIARLTLHSGIRAEEMWIDLDTLERVFDYAKSKKVGVLSVDVDGNDFWFLEKLITIRPAVIVAEFNVSLGLRPITVPYDPAFDRKKKHETGEYYGASIAAIGHLCANNDYSLVEISRNGVNAFFVRNDVLAGHWKKIDIDDVPLTKSYPDGSLAPTDKFWQQIRAMPFIDVTKMTAASVS
;
A
#
# COMPACT_ATOMS: atom_id res chain seq x y z
N MET A 1 -15.02 26.48 -2.37
CA MET A 1 -14.10 25.34 -2.18
C MET A 1 -12.76 25.79 -1.62
N LEU A 2 -12.04 26.72 -2.29
CA LEU A 2 -10.73 27.27 -1.86
C LEU A 2 -10.66 27.80 -0.41
N VAL A 3 -11.73 28.40 0.13
CA VAL A 3 -11.73 28.93 1.51
C VAL A 3 -11.78 27.82 2.57
N ALA A 4 -12.52 26.74 2.32
CA ALA A 4 -12.66 25.63 3.27
C ALA A 4 -11.36 24.79 3.36
N ASP A 5 -10.68 24.58 2.23
CA ASP A 5 -9.40 23.86 2.20
C ASP A 5 -8.29 24.66 2.89
N ASN A 6 -8.27 25.99 2.72
CA ASN A 6 -7.33 26.86 3.43
C ASN A 6 -7.58 26.87 4.95
N VAL A 7 -8.84 26.89 5.40
CA VAL A 7 -9.17 26.81 6.83
C VAL A 7 -8.75 25.47 7.42
N LYS A 8 -8.96 24.36 6.70
CA LYS A 8 -8.53 23.03 7.13
C LYS A 8 -7.02 22.96 7.31
N GLU A 9 -6.24 23.47 6.35
CA GLU A 9 -4.77 23.51 6.45
C GLU A 9 -4.28 24.39 7.60
N ILE A 10 -4.94 25.53 7.84
CA ILE A 10 -4.66 26.37 9.02
C ILE A 10 -4.95 25.59 10.32
N VAL A 11 -6.10 24.94 10.44
CA VAL A 11 -6.46 24.14 11.63
C VAL A 11 -5.42 23.05 11.89
N LYS A 12 -4.98 22.32 10.86
CA LYS A 12 -3.96 21.26 10.97
C LYS A 12 -2.62 21.75 11.56
N ARG A 13 -2.25 23.01 11.29
CA ARG A 13 -0.99 23.62 11.73
C ARG A 13 -1.06 24.31 13.10
N THR A 14 -2.25 24.37 13.70
CA THR A 14 -2.46 25.06 14.99
C THR A 14 -2.67 24.07 16.13
N ARG A 15 -2.79 24.60 17.35
CA ARG A 15 -3.18 23.82 18.54
C ARG A 15 -4.60 23.22 18.44
N LEU A 16 -5.43 23.72 17.52
CA LEU A 16 -6.78 23.20 17.28
C LEU A 16 -6.79 21.85 16.54
N ALA A 17 -5.65 21.41 16.00
CA ALA A 17 -5.55 20.12 15.31
C ALA A 17 -5.96 18.95 16.21
N VAL A 18 -5.52 18.89 17.48
CA VAL A 18 -5.88 17.80 18.40
C VAL A 18 -7.37 17.75 18.70
N PRO A 19 -8.03 18.82 19.20
CA PRO A 19 -9.46 18.76 19.46
C PRO A 19 -10.25 18.47 18.19
N PHE A 20 -9.84 19.00 17.03
CA PHE A 20 -10.46 18.67 15.75
C PHE A 20 -10.36 17.17 15.42
N ILE A 21 -9.17 16.57 15.56
CA ILE A 21 -8.96 15.13 15.32
C ILE A 21 -9.84 14.30 16.26
N LEU A 22 -9.85 14.63 17.55
CA LEU A 22 -10.62 13.88 18.56
C LEU A 22 -12.13 13.98 18.30
N VAL A 23 -12.64 15.17 17.99
CA VAL A 23 -14.06 15.35 17.63
C VAL A 23 -14.40 14.60 16.35
N LYS A 24 -13.56 14.69 15.31
CA LYS A 24 -13.76 13.94 14.07
C LYS A 24 -13.75 12.44 14.29
N ASN A 25 -12.89 11.92 15.17
CA ASN A 25 -12.81 10.48 15.49
C ASN A 25 -14.10 9.94 16.13
N LEU A 26 -14.93 10.78 16.74
CA LEU A 26 -16.23 10.37 17.28
C LEU A 26 -17.23 10.00 16.17
N THR A 27 -17.09 10.59 14.99
CA THR A 27 -18.02 10.41 13.86
C THR A 27 -17.40 9.70 12.66
N THR A 28 -16.07 9.68 12.55
CA THR A 28 -15.32 9.06 11.47
C THR A 28 -14.47 7.92 12.02
N ARG A 29 -14.78 6.68 11.62
CA ARG A 29 -13.92 5.53 11.92
C ARG A 29 -12.91 5.35 10.79
N ALA A 30 -11.71 4.85 11.12
CA ALA A 30 -10.74 4.49 10.10
C ALA A 30 -11.30 3.37 9.19
N THR A 31 -11.11 3.48 7.88
CA THR A 31 -11.53 2.49 6.86
C THR A 31 -10.44 2.30 5.82
N SER A 32 -10.61 1.37 4.88
CA SER A 32 -9.81 1.33 3.65
C SER A 32 -10.44 2.23 2.57
N GLN A 33 -9.68 2.53 1.51
CA GLN A 33 -10.15 3.34 0.38
C GLN A 33 -11.28 2.64 -0.40
N SER A 34 -11.16 1.33 -0.55
CA SER A 34 -12.15 0.44 -1.14
C SER A 34 -12.50 -0.67 -0.14
N ASN A 35 -12.46 -1.94 -0.54
CA ASN A 35 -12.74 -3.09 0.30
C ASN A 35 -11.48 -3.82 0.82
N GLU A 36 -10.31 -3.18 0.81
CA GLU A 36 -9.05 -3.79 1.23
C GLU A 36 -9.12 -4.33 2.66
N ALA A 37 -9.69 -3.55 3.59
CA ALA A 37 -9.83 -3.97 4.97
C ALA A 37 -10.80 -5.16 5.13
N GLU A 38 -11.83 -5.26 4.26
CA GLU A 38 -12.73 -6.42 4.22
C GLU A 38 -12.03 -7.68 3.68
N ILE A 39 -11.23 -7.52 2.62
CA ILE A 39 -10.43 -8.61 2.04
C ILE A 39 -9.45 -9.14 3.09
N LEU A 40 -8.71 -8.27 3.76
CA LEU A 40 -7.79 -8.65 4.85
C LEU A 40 -8.54 -9.37 5.96
N ARG A 41 -9.67 -8.84 6.43
CA ARG A 41 -10.51 -9.48 7.46
C ARG A 41 -10.88 -10.91 7.07
N ARG A 42 -11.25 -11.15 5.81
CA ARG A 42 -11.60 -12.47 5.29
C ARG A 42 -10.39 -13.41 5.22
N ILE A 43 -9.23 -12.92 4.75
CA ILE A 43 -7.98 -13.68 4.71
C ILE A 43 -7.57 -14.12 6.12
N VAL A 44 -7.46 -13.17 7.06
CA VAL A 44 -7.01 -13.46 8.44
C VAL A 44 -8.02 -14.27 9.26
N SER A 45 -9.28 -14.36 8.82
CA SER A 45 -10.29 -15.22 9.47
C SER A 45 -10.23 -16.69 9.05
N ARG A 46 -9.56 -16.98 7.93
CA ARG A 46 -9.54 -18.32 7.30
C ARG A 46 -8.17 -18.97 7.31
N LEU A 47 -7.11 -18.16 7.40
CA LEU A 47 -5.72 -18.61 7.43
C LEU A 47 -5.10 -18.29 8.79
N ASP A 48 -4.11 -19.08 9.19
CA ASP A 48 -3.33 -18.82 10.39
C ASP A 48 -2.30 -17.71 10.12
N ILE A 49 -2.74 -16.46 10.30
CA ILE A 49 -1.93 -15.26 10.03
C ILE A 49 -1.38 -14.70 11.35
N PRO A 50 -0.05 -14.49 11.46
CA PRO A 50 0.53 -13.76 12.59
C PRO A 50 -0.13 -12.39 12.80
N LYS A 51 -0.42 -12.02 14.04
CA LYS A 51 -1.16 -10.79 14.37
C LYS A 51 -0.27 -9.55 14.42
N CYS A 52 0.56 -9.37 13.40
CA CYS A 52 1.45 -8.24 13.23
C CYS A 52 1.31 -7.71 11.79
N PHE A 53 1.09 -6.41 11.63
CA PHE A 53 1.10 -5.80 10.30
C PHE A 53 2.14 -4.69 10.17
N ILE A 54 2.55 -4.41 8.94
CA ILE A 54 3.35 -3.26 8.55
C ILE A 54 2.64 -2.65 7.34
N GLU A 55 2.39 -1.34 7.34
CA GLU A 55 1.83 -0.64 6.19
C GLU A 55 2.63 0.65 5.91
N LEU A 56 3.06 0.77 4.67
CA LEU A 56 3.79 1.91 4.12
C LEU A 56 2.86 2.74 3.25
N GLY A 57 2.77 4.02 3.56
CA GLY A 57 1.82 4.95 2.96
C GLY A 57 0.43 4.77 3.55
N PHE A 58 -0.02 5.77 4.30
CA PHE A 58 -1.34 5.73 4.93
C PHE A 58 -1.86 7.14 5.19
N SER A 59 -3.18 7.30 5.22
CA SER A 59 -3.80 8.53 5.68
C SER A 59 -4.39 8.35 7.09
N GLY A 60 -4.57 9.44 7.82
CA GLY A 60 -5.00 9.36 9.22
C GLY A 60 -6.31 8.57 9.49
N PHE A 61 -7.24 8.50 8.54
CA PHE A 61 -8.49 7.75 8.67
C PHE A 61 -8.76 6.78 7.51
N GLU A 62 -7.84 6.66 6.55
CA GLU A 62 -7.99 5.78 5.40
C GLU A 62 -6.68 5.05 5.16
N PHE A 63 -6.68 3.72 5.34
CA PHE A 63 -5.54 2.82 5.17
C PHE A 63 -6.00 1.35 5.09
N ASN A 64 -5.23 0.51 4.40
CA ASN A 64 -5.62 -0.86 4.03
C ASN A 64 -5.82 -1.76 5.26
N THR A 65 -4.96 -1.62 6.27
CA THR A 65 -5.02 -2.43 7.50
C THR A 65 -6.00 -1.91 8.57
N ALA A 66 -6.89 -0.97 8.23
CA ALA A 66 -7.77 -0.30 9.20
C ALA A 66 -8.60 -1.24 10.10
N GLU A 67 -9.11 -2.36 9.57
CA GLU A 67 -9.83 -3.34 10.39
C GLU A 67 -8.91 -4.13 11.34
N LEU A 68 -7.65 -4.36 10.95
CA LEU A 68 -6.66 -5.01 11.82
C LEU A 68 -6.23 -4.06 12.94
N ALA A 69 -6.00 -2.78 12.61
CA ALA A 69 -5.61 -1.74 13.56
C ALA A 69 -6.67 -1.39 14.62
N LYS A 70 -7.92 -1.84 14.45
CA LYS A 70 -8.98 -1.71 15.47
C LYS A 70 -8.92 -2.82 16.52
N ARG A 71 -8.25 -3.94 16.20
CA ARG A 71 -8.28 -5.15 16.99
C ARG A 71 -7.15 -5.18 18.01
N ARG A 72 -7.50 -5.29 19.29
CA ARG A 72 -6.54 -5.28 20.42
C ARG A 72 -5.56 -6.46 20.43
N ASP A 73 -5.87 -7.54 19.71
CA ASP A 73 -5.00 -8.70 19.55
C ASP A 73 -3.97 -8.53 18.41
N TRP A 74 -4.00 -7.42 17.67
CA TRP A 74 -3.02 -7.07 16.65
C TRP A 74 -2.04 -6.01 17.15
N ILE A 75 -0.80 -6.12 16.68
CA ILE A 75 0.17 -5.03 16.72
C ILE A 75 0.48 -4.59 15.29
N GLY A 76 0.95 -3.36 15.12
CA GLY A 76 1.35 -2.93 13.80
C GLY A 76 2.24 -1.70 13.75
N LEU A 77 2.83 -1.50 12.58
CA LEU A 77 3.59 -0.31 12.21
C LEU A 77 2.92 0.36 11.02
N LEU A 78 2.57 1.64 11.17
CA LEU A 78 2.12 2.53 10.10
C LEU A 78 3.22 3.56 9.83
N VAL A 79 3.60 3.73 8.57
CA VAL A 79 4.64 4.68 8.16
C VAL A 79 4.12 5.60 7.06
N ASP A 80 4.25 6.91 7.25
CA ASP A 80 3.87 7.92 6.25
C ASP A 80 4.75 9.17 6.36
N GLY A 81 4.96 9.88 5.25
CA GLY A 81 5.72 11.14 5.25
C GLY A 81 4.94 12.32 5.84
N GLY A 82 3.62 12.21 5.99
CA GLY A 82 2.74 13.26 6.48
C GLY A 82 2.59 13.28 8.00
N ALA A 83 3.25 14.23 8.67
CA ALA A 83 3.13 14.46 10.12
C ALA A 83 1.68 14.48 10.63
N TYR A 84 0.74 15.03 9.85
CA TYR A 84 -0.67 15.09 10.22
C TYR A 84 -1.35 13.71 10.23
N ASN A 85 -1.06 12.85 9.27
CA ASN A 85 -1.58 11.48 9.21
C ASN A 85 -1.09 10.67 10.43
N VAL A 86 0.21 10.76 10.71
CA VAL A 86 0.86 10.13 11.86
C VAL A 86 0.27 10.63 13.17
N ARG A 87 0.02 11.93 13.30
CA ARG A 87 -0.62 12.51 14.48
C ARG A 87 -2.04 11.96 14.69
N ILE A 88 -2.82 11.78 13.63
CA ILE A 88 -4.16 11.16 13.73
C ILE A 88 -4.04 9.73 14.25
N ALA A 89 -3.20 8.90 13.64
CA ALA A 89 -3.05 7.50 14.05
C ALA A 89 -2.63 7.39 15.53
N ARG A 90 -1.66 8.19 15.97
CA ARG A 90 -1.21 8.22 17.38
C ARG A 90 -2.30 8.62 18.38
N LEU A 91 -3.24 9.47 17.97
CA LEU A 91 -4.32 9.95 18.84
C LEU A 91 -5.55 9.05 18.86
N THR A 92 -5.76 8.25 17.81
CA THR A 92 -7.04 7.56 17.56
C THR A 92 -6.93 6.04 17.65
N LEU A 93 -5.76 5.47 17.39
CA LEU A 93 -5.52 4.02 17.45
C LEU A 93 -5.06 3.60 18.85
N HIS A 94 -5.18 2.30 19.14
CA HIS A 94 -4.73 1.77 20.40
C HIS A 94 -3.21 1.64 20.47
N SER A 95 -2.67 1.49 21.68
CA SER A 95 -1.22 1.43 21.97
C SER A 95 -0.45 0.29 21.32
N GLY A 96 -1.14 -0.68 20.71
CA GLY A 96 -0.50 -1.76 19.93
C GLY A 96 -0.07 -1.31 18.54
N ILE A 97 -0.56 -0.15 18.08
CA ILE A 97 -0.26 0.40 16.76
C ILE A 97 0.74 1.53 16.92
N ARG A 98 1.92 1.35 16.32
CA ARG A 98 2.97 2.37 16.23
C ARG A 98 2.80 3.11 14.91
N ALA A 99 2.80 4.43 14.96
CA ALA A 99 2.78 5.28 13.76
C ALA A 99 4.02 6.17 13.71
N GLU A 100 4.71 6.18 12.58
CA GLU A 100 5.98 6.87 12.37
C GLU A 100 5.92 7.82 11.19
N GLU A 101 6.43 9.03 11.41
CA GLU A 101 6.66 10.00 10.35
C GLU A 101 8.03 9.71 9.74
N MET A 102 8.02 9.37 8.46
CA MET A 102 9.22 8.99 7.73
C MET A 102 8.98 9.16 6.23
N TRP A 103 9.84 9.91 5.56
CA TRP A 103 9.97 9.80 4.11
C TRP A 103 10.62 8.45 3.81
N ILE A 104 9.98 7.64 2.96
CA ILE A 104 10.41 6.28 2.70
C ILE A 104 11.30 6.29 1.46
N ASP A 105 12.49 5.74 1.62
CA ASP A 105 13.50 5.44 0.61
C ASP A 105 14.23 4.14 1.02
N LEU A 106 15.12 3.63 0.17
CA LEU A 106 15.81 2.37 0.45
C LEU A 106 16.69 2.41 1.71
N ASP A 107 17.18 3.58 2.13
CA ASP A 107 18.01 3.72 3.32
C ASP A 107 17.16 3.70 4.60
N THR A 108 16.02 4.38 4.58
CA THR A 108 15.08 4.48 5.70
C THR A 108 14.28 3.19 5.92
N LEU A 109 14.21 2.30 4.93
CA LEU A 109 13.62 0.97 5.09
C LEU A 109 14.26 0.14 6.22
N GLU A 110 15.50 0.43 6.62
CA GLU A 110 16.14 -0.23 7.77
C GLU A 110 15.28 -0.13 9.04
N ARG A 111 14.54 0.97 9.24
CA ARG A 111 13.63 1.12 10.38
C ARG A 111 12.45 0.15 10.34
N VAL A 112 12.03 -0.23 9.14
CA VAL A 112 10.99 -1.24 8.92
C VAL A 112 11.55 -2.64 9.20
N PHE A 113 12.77 -2.93 8.75
CA PHE A 113 13.48 -4.17 9.07
C PHE A 113 13.70 -4.33 10.57
N ASP A 114 14.13 -3.29 11.27
CA ASP A 114 14.28 -3.28 12.73
C ASP A 114 12.98 -3.59 13.46
N TYR A 115 11.86 -3.01 13.00
CA TYR A 115 10.55 -3.34 13.54
C TYR A 115 10.20 -4.81 13.29
N ALA A 116 10.50 -5.34 12.11
CA ALA A 116 10.18 -6.72 11.70
C ALA A 116 11.08 -7.78 12.36
N LYS A 117 12.34 -7.44 12.71
CA LYS A 117 13.41 -8.38 13.13
C LYS A 117 13.03 -9.36 14.23
N SER A 118 12.19 -8.95 15.18
CA SER A 118 11.73 -9.77 16.32
C SER A 118 10.29 -10.25 16.20
N LYS A 119 9.67 -10.11 15.03
CA LYS A 119 8.25 -10.36 14.81
C LYS A 119 8.04 -11.31 13.64
N LYS A 120 7.01 -12.14 13.73
CA LYS A 120 6.45 -12.80 12.55
C LYS A 120 5.45 -11.84 11.92
N VAL A 121 5.80 -11.27 10.76
CA VAL A 121 4.92 -10.33 10.05
C VAL A 121 3.79 -11.11 9.39
N GLY A 122 2.55 -10.75 9.72
CA GLY A 122 1.36 -11.33 9.12
C GLY A 122 0.97 -10.62 7.84
N VAL A 123 0.89 -9.30 7.87
CA VAL A 123 0.48 -8.49 6.71
C VAL A 123 1.54 -7.42 6.44
N LEU A 124 2.00 -7.34 5.20
CA LEU A 124 2.78 -6.21 4.68
C LEU A 124 1.91 -5.50 3.63
N SER A 125 1.68 -4.20 3.79
CA SER A 125 1.00 -3.36 2.80
C SER A 125 1.97 -2.29 2.29
N VAL A 126 2.08 -2.14 0.98
CA VAL A 126 2.88 -1.09 0.32
C VAL A 126 1.98 -0.35 -0.67
N ASP A 127 1.68 0.90 -0.35
CA ASP A 127 0.81 1.80 -1.12
C ASP A 127 1.30 3.24 -0.92
N VAL A 128 2.38 3.59 -1.62
CA VAL A 128 3.14 4.85 -1.44
C VAL A 128 3.10 5.75 -2.69
N ASP A 129 2.27 5.43 -3.70
CA ASP A 129 2.07 6.24 -4.91
C ASP A 129 3.40 6.52 -5.68
N GLY A 130 4.34 5.58 -5.74
CA GLY A 130 5.68 5.84 -6.29
C GLY A 130 6.61 4.63 -6.40
N ASN A 131 7.49 4.44 -5.41
CA ASN A 131 8.56 3.43 -5.43
C ASN A 131 8.11 2.04 -4.94
N ASP A 132 6.81 1.74 -5.02
CA ASP A 132 6.14 0.59 -4.40
C ASP A 132 6.88 -0.73 -4.65
N PHE A 133 7.24 -0.98 -5.91
CA PHE A 133 7.95 -2.20 -6.32
C PHE A 133 9.30 -2.36 -5.61
N TRP A 134 10.09 -1.29 -5.52
CA TRP A 134 11.42 -1.33 -4.93
C TRP A 134 11.37 -1.57 -3.42
N PHE A 135 10.36 -1.00 -2.76
CA PHE A 135 10.14 -1.25 -1.34
C PHE A 135 9.67 -2.68 -1.10
N LEU A 136 8.74 -3.18 -1.94
CA LEU A 136 8.27 -4.55 -1.86
C LEU A 136 9.40 -5.55 -2.14
N GLU A 137 10.25 -5.32 -3.14
CA GLU A 137 11.40 -6.17 -3.49
C GLU A 137 12.33 -6.39 -2.30
N LYS A 138 12.62 -5.34 -1.53
CA LYS A 138 13.46 -5.47 -0.33
C LYS A 138 12.69 -6.11 0.82
N LEU A 139 11.46 -5.67 1.09
CA LEU A 139 10.69 -6.10 2.27
C LEU A 139 10.11 -7.50 2.16
N ILE A 140 9.96 -8.08 0.96
CA ILE A 140 9.47 -9.45 0.80
C ILE A 140 10.36 -10.47 1.53
N THR A 141 11.64 -10.13 1.76
CA THR A 141 12.61 -10.94 2.50
C THR A 141 12.26 -11.13 3.99
N ILE A 142 11.44 -10.25 4.59
CA ILE A 142 10.90 -10.45 5.95
C ILE A 142 9.80 -11.52 5.99
N ARG A 143 9.44 -12.08 4.82
CA ARG A 143 8.50 -13.16 4.60
C ARG A 143 7.15 -12.91 5.27
N PRO A 144 6.42 -11.82 4.97
CA PRO A 144 5.07 -11.61 5.50
C PRO A 144 4.14 -12.76 5.07
N ALA A 145 3.12 -13.11 5.86
CA ALA A 145 2.17 -14.14 5.44
C ALA A 145 1.25 -13.67 4.29
N VAL A 146 0.92 -12.37 4.28
CA VAL A 146 0.09 -11.69 3.28
C VAL A 146 0.79 -10.42 2.82
N ILE A 147 0.78 -10.15 1.53
CA ILE A 147 1.24 -8.91 0.90
C ILE A 147 0.03 -8.21 0.30
N VAL A 148 -0.10 -6.91 0.56
CA VAL A 148 -0.98 -5.98 -0.15
C VAL A 148 -0.07 -5.03 -0.91
N ALA A 149 -0.26 -4.92 -2.21
CA ALA A 149 0.59 -4.08 -3.04
C ALA A 149 -0.25 -3.24 -3.99
N GLU A 150 -0.04 -1.92 -3.98
CA GLU A 150 -0.63 -1.04 -4.97
C GLU A 150 -0.02 -1.32 -6.35
N PHE A 151 -0.85 -1.35 -7.38
CA PHE A 151 -0.41 -1.43 -8.76
C PHE A 151 -1.08 -0.37 -9.63
N ASN A 152 -0.32 0.11 -10.60
CA ASN A 152 -0.78 1.05 -11.59
C ASN A 152 -1.41 0.29 -12.77
N VAL A 153 -2.74 0.28 -12.80
CA VAL A 153 -3.56 -0.38 -13.83
C VAL A 153 -3.20 0.09 -15.25
N SER A 154 -2.78 1.35 -15.41
CA SER A 154 -2.40 1.92 -16.72
C SER A 154 -1.17 1.24 -17.32
N LEU A 155 -0.34 0.59 -16.50
CA LEU A 155 0.80 -0.20 -16.98
C LEU A 155 0.40 -1.58 -17.49
N GLY A 156 -0.85 -2.01 -17.29
CA GLY A 156 -1.42 -3.26 -17.80
C GLY A 156 -0.62 -4.51 -17.38
N LEU A 157 -0.55 -5.49 -18.28
CA LEU A 157 0.21 -6.74 -18.07
C LEU A 157 1.69 -6.65 -18.52
N ARG A 158 2.21 -5.45 -18.78
CA ARG A 158 3.64 -5.28 -19.09
C ARG A 158 4.41 -5.46 -17.79
N PRO A 159 5.44 -6.34 -17.68
CA PRO A 159 6.17 -6.55 -16.43
C PRO A 159 7.15 -5.40 -16.16
N ILE A 160 6.61 -4.20 -15.93
CA ILE A 160 7.36 -2.97 -15.77
C ILE A 160 7.04 -2.25 -14.46
N THR A 161 8.03 -1.51 -13.97
CA THR A 161 7.94 -0.55 -12.86
C THR A 161 8.59 0.78 -13.26
N VAL A 162 8.19 1.89 -12.62
CA VAL A 162 8.94 3.14 -12.71
C VAL A 162 10.36 2.97 -12.12
N PRO A 163 11.39 3.65 -12.66
CA PRO A 163 12.73 3.63 -12.07
C PRO A 163 12.71 4.17 -10.64
N TYR A 164 13.53 3.59 -9.78
CA TYR A 164 13.69 4.06 -8.42
C TYR A 164 14.18 5.51 -8.40
N ASP A 165 13.57 6.32 -7.53
CA ASP A 165 14.04 7.67 -7.21
C ASP A 165 13.77 7.96 -5.72
N PRO A 166 14.79 8.18 -4.88
CA PRO A 166 14.58 8.48 -3.46
C PRO A 166 13.77 9.76 -3.22
N ALA A 167 13.66 10.66 -4.21
CA ALA A 167 12.86 11.89 -4.14
C ALA A 167 11.58 11.81 -5.00
N PHE A 168 11.07 10.60 -5.30
CA PHE A 168 9.94 10.40 -6.19
C PHE A 168 8.69 11.19 -5.73
N ASP A 169 8.14 11.97 -6.66
CA ASP A 169 6.88 12.69 -6.51
C ASP A 169 6.16 12.63 -7.85
N ARG A 170 5.08 11.84 -7.92
CA ARG A 170 4.37 11.57 -9.19
C ARG A 170 3.89 12.83 -9.88
N LYS A 171 3.53 13.88 -9.13
CA LYS A 171 3.04 15.17 -9.70
C LYS A 171 4.19 16.00 -10.29
N LYS A 172 5.41 15.84 -9.77
CA LYS A 172 6.61 16.45 -10.35
C LYS A 172 7.17 15.64 -11.51
N LYS A 173 7.00 14.31 -11.48
CA LYS A 173 7.48 13.41 -12.53
C LYS A 173 6.70 13.53 -13.83
N HIS A 174 5.39 13.71 -13.76
CA HIS A 174 4.55 13.86 -14.94
C HIS A 174 3.27 14.64 -14.62
N GLU A 175 2.80 15.48 -15.55
CA GLU A 175 1.65 16.38 -15.34
C GLU A 175 0.34 15.65 -15.03
N THR A 176 0.17 14.41 -15.54
CA THR A 176 -1.01 13.59 -15.26
C THR A 176 -1.01 13.03 -13.84
N GLY A 177 0.16 12.91 -13.21
CA GLY A 177 0.31 12.19 -11.94
C GLY A 177 0.10 10.68 -12.04
N GLU A 178 0.00 10.11 -13.25
CA GLU A 178 -0.27 8.68 -13.52
C GLU A 178 1.01 7.88 -13.84
N TYR A 179 2.17 8.52 -13.80
CA TYR A 179 3.48 7.85 -13.89
C TYR A 179 3.98 7.54 -12.48
N TYR A 180 3.67 6.35 -11.99
CA TYR A 180 4.03 5.87 -10.66
C TYR A 180 3.93 4.33 -10.58
N GLY A 181 4.56 3.76 -9.55
CA GLY A 181 4.37 2.37 -9.14
C GLY A 181 4.80 1.34 -10.16
N ALA A 182 4.20 0.16 -10.05
CA ALA A 182 4.42 -0.98 -10.91
C ALA A 182 3.12 -1.53 -11.50
N SER A 183 3.27 -2.24 -12.61
CA SER A 183 2.21 -3.07 -13.18
C SER A 183 1.87 -4.26 -12.27
N ILE A 184 0.66 -4.81 -12.43
CA ILE A 184 0.28 -6.06 -11.77
C ILE A 184 1.20 -7.22 -12.21
N ALA A 185 1.65 -7.23 -13.46
CA ALA A 185 2.58 -8.23 -13.97
C ALA A 185 3.96 -8.17 -13.29
N ALA A 186 4.48 -6.97 -13.01
CA ALA A 186 5.74 -6.83 -12.29
C ALA A 186 5.63 -7.30 -10.84
N ILE A 187 4.57 -6.91 -10.14
CA ILE A 187 4.33 -7.35 -8.76
C ILE A 187 4.09 -8.86 -8.71
N GLY A 188 3.31 -9.39 -9.65
CA GLY A 188 3.05 -10.82 -9.81
C GLY A 188 4.34 -11.61 -10.05
N HIS A 189 5.23 -11.13 -10.91
CA HIS A 189 6.54 -11.73 -11.15
C HIS A 189 7.39 -11.80 -9.88
N LEU A 190 7.49 -10.67 -9.15
CA LEU A 190 8.22 -10.61 -7.89
C LEU A 190 7.64 -11.57 -6.84
N CYS A 191 6.32 -11.56 -6.66
CA CYS A 191 5.63 -12.41 -5.69
C CYS A 191 5.76 -13.90 -6.02
N ALA A 192 5.59 -14.28 -7.29
CA ALA A 192 5.72 -15.67 -7.74
C ALA A 192 7.13 -16.22 -7.49
N ASN A 193 8.17 -15.42 -7.75
CA ASN A 193 9.57 -15.78 -7.49
C ASN A 193 9.91 -15.89 -5.98
N ASN A 194 9.01 -15.47 -5.10
CA ASN A 194 9.19 -15.50 -3.65
C ASN A 194 8.17 -16.40 -2.93
N ASP A 195 7.54 -17.33 -3.66
CA ASP A 195 6.54 -18.26 -3.15
C ASP A 195 5.24 -17.61 -2.65
N TYR A 196 4.72 -16.63 -3.39
CA TYR A 196 3.40 -16.04 -3.12
C TYR A 196 2.45 -16.26 -4.30
N SER A 197 1.17 -16.46 -4.00
CA SER A 197 0.11 -16.53 -5.01
C SER A 197 -0.87 -15.36 -4.86
N LEU A 198 -1.32 -14.80 -5.98
CA LEU A 198 -2.40 -13.82 -6.00
C LEU A 198 -3.72 -14.51 -5.62
N VAL A 199 -4.47 -13.89 -4.71
CA VAL A 199 -5.74 -14.45 -4.21
C VAL A 199 -6.92 -13.51 -4.30
N GLU A 200 -6.70 -12.20 -4.42
CA GLU A 200 -7.76 -11.21 -4.54
C GLU A 200 -7.21 -9.89 -5.09
N ILE A 201 -8.09 -9.09 -5.69
CA ILE A 201 -7.84 -7.70 -6.07
C ILE A 201 -8.91 -6.82 -5.38
N SER A 202 -8.53 -5.62 -4.95
CA SER A 202 -9.48 -4.65 -4.40
C SER A 202 -10.55 -4.29 -5.42
N ARG A 203 -11.74 -3.93 -4.96
CA ARG A 203 -12.91 -3.64 -5.82
C ARG A 203 -12.66 -2.45 -6.74
N ASN A 204 -11.88 -1.47 -6.30
CA ASN A 204 -11.47 -0.33 -7.12
C ASN A 204 -10.33 -0.67 -8.09
N GLY A 205 -9.76 -1.89 -8.02
CA GLY A 205 -8.82 -2.41 -9.00
C GLY A 205 -7.39 -1.89 -8.88
N VAL A 206 -6.95 -1.45 -7.69
CA VAL A 206 -5.61 -0.85 -7.52
C VAL A 206 -4.73 -1.53 -6.49
N ASN A 207 -5.28 -2.38 -5.61
CA ASN A 207 -4.53 -3.09 -4.59
C ASN A 207 -4.65 -4.60 -4.79
N ALA A 208 -3.53 -5.30 -4.87
CA ALA A 208 -3.46 -6.74 -5.08
C ALA A 208 -3.05 -7.47 -3.80
N PHE A 209 -3.70 -8.61 -3.53
CA PHE A 209 -3.50 -9.41 -2.33
C PHE A 209 -2.83 -10.73 -2.65
N PHE A 210 -1.60 -10.89 -2.16
CA PHE A 210 -0.82 -12.10 -2.32
C PHE A 210 -0.67 -12.81 -0.97
N VAL A 211 -0.70 -14.13 -0.98
CA VAL A 211 -0.50 -14.95 0.23
C VAL A 211 0.63 -15.93 -0.01
N ARG A 212 1.47 -16.10 1.01
CA ARG A 212 2.60 -17.03 0.98
C ARG A 212 2.10 -18.47 0.79
N ASN A 213 2.73 -19.22 -0.09
CA ASN A 213 2.24 -20.52 -0.55
C ASN A 213 2.16 -21.57 0.57
N ASP A 214 3.04 -21.49 1.57
CA ASP A 214 3.03 -22.35 2.77
C ASP A 214 1.91 -21.99 3.77
N VAL A 215 1.40 -20.75 3.73
CA VAL A 215 0.29 -20.27 4.56
C VAL A 215 -1.06 -20.57 3.89
N LEU A 216 -1.08 -20.61 2.56
CA LEU A 216 -2.27 -21.00 1.80
C LEU A 216 -2.67 -22.44 2.13
N ALA A 217 -3.76 -22.59 2.88
CA ALA A 217 -4.44 -23.86 3.03
C ALA A 217 -5.04 -24.30 1.68
N GLY A 218 -5.21 -25.62 1.51
CA GLY A 218 -5.82 -26.19 0.30
C GLY A 218 -7.20 -25.59 -0.02
N HIS A 219 -7.56 -25.60 -1.31
CA HIS A 219 -8.79 -25.05 -1.90
C HIS A 219 -8.93 -23.52 -1.97
N TRP A 220 -7.95 -22.72 -1.53
CA TRP A 220 -8.00 -21.29 -1.82
C TRP A 220 -7.85 -21.05 -3.34
N LYS A 221 -8.84 -20.38 -3.95
CA LYS A 221 -8.79 -20.05 -5.38
C LYS A 221 -7.69 -19.03 -5.63
N LYS A 222 -6.69 -19.42 -6.41
CA LYS A 222 -5.66 -18.52 -6.95
C LYS A 222 -6.23 -17.77 -8.16
N ILE A 223 -5.75 -16.56 -8.37
CA ILE A 223 -6.07 -15.74 -9.55
C ILE A 223 -4.83 -15.76 -10.43
N ASP A 224 -4.99 -16.09 -11.71
CA ASP A 224 -3.93 -15.91 -12.69
C ASP A 224 -3.76 -14.41 -12.95
N ILE A 225 -2.51 -13.95 -13.06
CA ILE A 225 -2.20 -12.55 -13.34
C ILE A 225 -2.83 -12.11 -14.67
N ASP A 226 -2.88 -13.01 -15.65
CA ASP A 226 -3.46 -12.74 -16.96
C ASP A 226 -4.99 -12.59 -16.92
N ASP A 227 -5.64 -13.09 -15.86
CA ASP A 227 -7.10 -12.98 -15.64
C ASP A 227 -7.49 -11.73 -14.85
N VAL A 228 -6.53 -10.90 -14.40
CA VAL A 228 -6.82 -9.71 -13.59
C VAL A 228 -7.52 -8.63 -14.44
N PRO A 229 -8.71 -8.15 -14.03
CA PRO A 229 -9.37 -7.04 -14.71
C PRO A 229 -8.54 -5.75 -14.62
N LEU A 230 -8.15 -5.19 -15.76
CA LEU A 230 -7.37 -3.95 -15.85
C LEU A 230 -8.26 -2.70 -15.81
N THR A 231 -9.10 -2.61 -14.78
CA THR A 231 -10.05 -1.50 -14.59
C THR A 231 -9.86 -0.86 -13.23
N LYS A 232 -9.69 0.47 -13.20
CA LYS A 232 -9.69 1.28 -11.98
C LYS A 232 -10.99 2.06 -11.88
N SER A 233 -11.66 2.02 -10.73
CA SER A 233 -12.86 2.83 -10.47
C SER A 233 -12.60 3.89 -9.41
N TYR A 234 -13.10 5.09 -9.62
CA TYR A 234 -13.08 6.18 -8.64
C TYR A 234 -14.20 6.02 -7.59
N PRO A 235 -14.15 6.75 -6.47
CA PRO A 235 -15.18 6.70 -5.42
C PRO A 235 -16.60 7.05 -5.91
N ASP A 236 -16.72 7.80 -7.00
CA ASP A 236 -18.01 8.14 -7.62
C ASP A 236 -18.55 7.04 -8.57
N GLY A 237 -17.82 5.94 -8.72
CA GLY A 237 -18.16 4.81 -9.58
C GLY A 237 -17.74 4.98 -11.05
N SER A 238 -17.18 6.12 -11.44
CA SER A 238 -16.65 6.31 -12.78
C SER A 238 -15.36 5.51 -12.98
N LEU A 239 -15.10 5.07 -14.21
CA LEU A 239 -13.89 4.34 -14.57
C LEU A 239 -12.78 5.30 -14.97
N ALA A 240 -11.57 5.00 -14.50
CA ALA A 240 -10.37 5.70 -14.93
C ALA A 240 -10.08 5.41 -16.42
N PRO A 241 -9.70 6.41 -17.22
CA PRO A 241 -9.34 6.21 -18.62
C PRO A 241 -7.91 5.66 -18.75
N THR A 242 -7.69 4.44 -18.25
CA THR A 242 -6.37 3.79 -18.12
C THR A 242 -5.61 3.71 -19.44
N ASP A 243 -6.30 3.43 -20.55
CA ASP A 243 -5.68 3.44 -21.90
C ASP A 243 -5.15 4.83 -22.26
N LYS A 244 -5.90 5.89 -21.96
CA LYS A 244 -5.46 7.27 -22.21
C LYS A 244 -4.25 7.61 -21.35
N PHE A 245 -4.28 7.23 -20.07
CA PHE A 245 -3.14 7.43 -19.18
C PHE A 245 -1.89 6.72 -19.68
N TRP A 246 -2.01 5.47 -20.13
CA TRP A 246 -0.91 4.77 -20.78
C TRP A 246 -0.38 5.53 -22.01
N GLN A 247 -1.24 6.00 -22.91
CA GLN A 247 -0.77 6.77 -24.08
C GLN A 247 0.02 8.02 -23.70
N GLN A 248 -0.32 8.66 -22.59
CA GLN A 248 0.38 9.85 -22.09
C GLN A 248 1.74 9.52 -21.49
N ILE A 249 1.88 8.39 -20.79
CA ILE A 249 3.11 8.05 -20.04
C ILE A 249 3.99 7.00 -20.73
N ARG A 250 3.55 6.35 -21.81
CA ARG A 250 4.27 5.21 -22.44
C ARG A 250 5.69 5.54 -22.94
N ALA A 251 5.98 6.82 -23.17
CA ALA A 251 7.30 7.29 -23.59
C ALA A 251 8.23 7.61 -22.41
N MET A 252 7.71 7.58 -21.17
CA MET A 252 8.51 7.75 -19.97
C MET A 252 9.44 6.54 -19.76
N PRO A 253 10.53 6.69 -19.00
CA PRO A 253 11.41 5.57 -18.67
C PRO A 253 10.68 4.49 -17.86
N PHE A 254 10.97 3.21 -18.13
CA PHE A 254 10.47 2.09 -17.32
C PHE A 254 11.57 1.03 -17.17
N ILE A 255 11.52 0.29 -16.07
CA ILE A 255 12.37 -0.87 -15.83
C ILE A 255 11.57 -2.14 -16.09
N ASP A 256 12.10 -3.01 -16.96
CA ASP A 256 11.56 -4.35 -17.20
C ASP A 256 12.07 -5.29 -16.11
N VAL A 257 11.16 -5.72 -15.22
CA VAL A 257 11.55 -6.45 -14.02
C VAL A 257 11.99 -7.89 -14.33
N THR A 258 11.64 -8.42 -15.51
CA THR A 258 12.06 -9.77 -15.94
C THR A 258 13.53 -9.83 -16.32
N LYS A 259 14.15 -8.67 -16.53
CA LYS A 259 15.58 -8.52 -16.87
C LYS A 259 16.43 -8.14 -15.66
N MET A 260 15.81 -7.91 -14.50
CA MET A 260 16.55 -7.66 -13.27
C MET A 260 17.25 -8.95 -12.85
N THR A 261 18.56 -8.92 -12.72
CA THR A 261 19.31 -10.05 -12.16
C THR A 261 19.14 -10.03 -10.65
N ALA A 262 19.15 -11.21 -10.01
CA ALA A 262 19.12 -11.33 -8.54
C ALA A 262 20.27 -10.58 -7.83
N ALA A 263 21.23 -10.03 -8.58
CA ALA A 263 22.41 -9.32 -8.08
C ALA A 263 22.24 -7.79 -7.95
N SER A 264 21.16 -7.18 -8.42
CA SER A 264 20.84 -5.76 -8.10
C SER A 264 20.24 -5.58 -6.69
N VAL A 265 20.27 -6.64 -5.88
CA VAL A 265 19.58 -6.77 -4.58
C VAL A 265 20.51 -6.48 -3.39
N SER A 266 21.79 -6.14 -3.60
CA SER A 266 22.65 -5.61 -2.51
C SER A 266 22.37 -4.14 -2.27
#